data_AF-A0A9E3ABX8-F1
#
_entry.id   AF-A0A9E3ABX8-F1
#
_cell.length_a   1.000
_cell.length_b   1.000
_cell.length_c   1.000
_cell.angle_alpha   90.00
_cell.angle_beta   90.00
_cell.angle_gamma   90.00
#
_symmetry.space_group_name_H-M   'P 1'
#
loop_
_entity.id
_entity.type
_entity.pdbx_description
1 polymer ?
#
loop_
_entity_poly.entity_id
_entity_poly.type
_entity_poly.pdbx_seq_one_letter_code
_entity_poly.pdbx_strand_id
1 'polypeptide(L)'
;MTGSRQSPAVLERVAFKVSRLVEFCSKTELTKQIGHDSDEWPLVILKELIDNALDAAEEKEIAPEIEIMVSTDTGEIIIADNGPGLPFETIKGVLDYTVRVSSREAYVSPSRGQQGNALKTILAMAYALDGERGETQIETGGHAYRIVFQTDRVRREPRVNLSDAGLSDVQIGTRITVRWPEKAMRCAECCKGPIFTNCRRLHDVQSAPDAAMLLE
;
A
#
# COMPACT_ATOMS: atom_id res chain seq x y z
N MET A 1 38.91 -13.97 59.50
CA MET A 1 37.82 -14.50 58.67
C MET A 1 36.95 -13.33 58.22
N THR A 2 37.24 -12.72 57.08
CA THR A 2 36.49 -11.59 56.52
C THR A 2 35.71 -12.08 55.30
N GLY A 3 34.39 -12.25 55.47
CA GLY A 3 33.50 -12.67 54.39
C GLY A 3 33.31 -11.55 53.37
N SER A 4 33.71 -11.79 52.12
CA SER A 4 33.41 -10.90 51.01
C SER A 4 31.92 -10.97 50.67
N ARG A 5 31.20 -9.85 50.83
CA ARG A 5 29.85 -9.69 50.29
C ARG A 5 29.95 -9.71 48.76
N GLN A 6 29.34 -10.70 48.11
CA GLN A 6 29.11 -10.64 46.66
C GLN A 6 28.08 -9.56 46.37
N SER A 7 28.48 -8.59 45.53
CA SER A 7 27.58 -7.57 45.00
C SER A 7 26.47 -8.22 44.15
N PRO A 8 25.23 -7.70 44.19
CA PRO A 8 24.14 -8.26 43.40
C PRO A 8 24.45 -8.12 41.90
N ALA A 9 24.22 -9.20 41.16
CA ALA A 9 24.38 -9.22 39.71
C ALA A 9 23.43 -8.17 39.09
N VAL A 10 24.00 -7.15 38.45
CA VAL A 10 23.24 -6.14 37.70
C VAL A 10 22.81 -6.78 36.39
N LEU A 11 21.51 -7.04 36.25
CA LEU A 11 20.93 -7.47 34.97
C LEU A 11 20.91 -6.27 34.02
N GLU A 12 21.87 -6.24 33.10
CA GLU A 12 21.95 -5.27 32.04
C GLU A 12 20.78 -5.48 31.07
N ARG A 13 19.82 -4.55 31.06
CA ARG A 13 18.71 -4.59 30.11
C ARG A 13 19.24 -4.18 28.75
N VAL A 14 19.68 -5.16 27.97
CA VAL A 14 20.02 -4.96 26.55
C VAL A 14 18.73 -4.63 25.82
N ALA A 15 18.63 -3.41 25.29
CA ALA A 15 17.52 -3.01 24.44
C ALA A 15 17.60 -3.80 23.13
N PHE A 16 16.79 -4.84 23.00
CA PHE A 16 16.61 -5.53 21.73
C PHE A 16 15.81 -4.62 20.79
N LYS A 17 16.45 -4.17 19.72
CA LYS A 17 15.78 -3.42 18.63
C LYS A 17 14.97 -4.43 17.81
N VAL A 18 13.77 -4.77 18.27
CA VAL A 18 12.82 -5.57 17.48
C VAL A 18 12.32 -4.67 16.34
N SER A 19 12.48 -5.13 15.10
CA SER A 19 11.90 -4.42 13.96
C SER A 19 10.38 -4.37 14.10
N ARG A 20 9.80 -3.17 14.08
CA ARG A 20 8.32 -2.99 14.13
C ARG A 20 7.61 -3.57 12.91
N LEU A 21 8.35 -4.04 11.91
CA LEU A 21 7.81 -4.72 10.74
C LEU A 21 6.91 -5.91 11.13
N VAL A 22 7.17 -6.57 12.27
CA VAL A 22 6.30 -7.63 12.83
C VAL A 22 4.90 -7.13 13.19
N GLU A 23 4.74 -5.86 13.57
CA GLU A 23 3.44 -5.24 13.87
C GLU A 23 2.54 -5.18 12.62
N PHE A 24 3.12 -5.20 11.42
CA PHE A 24 2.41 -5.18 10.15
C PHE A 24 2.15 -6.59 9.59
N CYS A 25 2.58 -7.64 10.28
CA CYS A 25 2.55 -9.01 9.75
C CYS A 25 1.29 -9.79 10.07
N SER A 26 0.52 -9.33 11.06
CA SER A 26 -0.71 -10.02 11.46
C SER A 26 -1.93 -9.24 10.99
N LYS A 27 -2.92 -9.98 10.47
CA LYS A 27 -4.22 -9.42 10.09
C LYS A 27 -4.86 -8.64 11.24
N THR A 28 -4.83 -9.19 12.46
CA THR A 28 -5.41 -8.56 13.65
C THR A 28 -4.76 -7.22 13.99
N GLU A 29 -3.43 -7.13 13.95
CA GLU A 29 -2.74 -5.88 14.30
C GLU A 29 -2.91 -4.83 13.18
N LEU A 30 -2.87 -5.24 11.91
CA LEU A 30 -3.19 -4.35 10.80
C LEU A 30 -4.63 -3.82 10.88
N THR A 31 -5.62 -4.66 11.20
CA THR A 31 -7.02 -4.21 11.39
C THR A 31 -7.12 -3.13 12.46
N LYS A 32 -6.38 -3.26 13.58
CA LYS A 32 -6.36 -2.21 14.62
C LYS A 32 -5.72 -0.91 14.12
N GLN A 33 -4.65 -1.00 13.33
CA GLN A 33 -3.96 0.18 12.79
C GLN A 33 -4.80 0.87 11.71
N ILE A 34 -5.47 0.11 10.85
CA ILE A 34 -6.29 0.61 9.74
C ILE A 34 -7.66 1.08 10.24
N GLY A 35 -8.21 0.44 11.28
CA GLY A 35 -9.56 0.72 11.79
C GLY A 35 -10.69 0.04 11.01
N HIS A 36 -10.36 -0.80 10.03
CA HIS A 36 -11.31 -1.51 9.17
C HIS A 36 -11.05 -3.01 9.16
N ASP A 37 -12.12 -3.79 9.08
CA ASP A 37 -12.03 -5.23 8.92
C ASP A 37 -11.44 -5.59 7.54
N SER A 38 -10.83 -6.77 7.46
CA SER A 38 -10.02 -7.15 6.29
C SER A 38 -10.78 -7.26 4.97
N ASP A 39 -12.09 -7.48 5.04
CA ASP A 39 -13.00 -7.50 3.91
C ASP A 39 -13.21 -6.10 3.31
N GLU A 40 -13.02 -5.04 4.10
CA GLU A 40 -13.08 -3.66 3.64
C GLU A 40 -11.72 -3.14 3.12
N TRP A 41 -10.62 -3.88 3.34
CA TRP A 41 -9.28 -3.41 2.95
C TRP A 41 -9.11 -3.05 1.46
N PRO A 42 -9.73 -3.75 0.49
CA PRO A 42 -9.70 -3.30 -0.90
C PRO A 42 -10.23 -1.87 -1.08
N LEU A 43 -11.29 -1.50 -0.36
CA LEU A 43 -11.86 -0.16 -0.40
C LEU A 43 -10.94 0.85 0.29
N VAL A 44 -10.28 0.45 1.37
CA VAL A 44 -9.25 1.28 2.04
C VAL A 44 -8.09 1.56 1.09
N ILE A 45 -7.60 0.56 0.35
CA ILE A 45 -6.52 0.74 -0.65
C ILE A 45 -6.95 1.78 -1.68
N LEU A 46 -8.14 1.62 -2.27
CA LEU A 46 -8.65 2.57 -3.26
C LEU A 46 -8.72 3.98 -2.67
N LYS A 47 -9.37 4.15 -1.51
CA LYS A 47 -9.51 5.44 -0.85
C LYS A 47 -8.15 6.10 -0.61
N GLU A 48 -7.21 5.39 0.02
CA GLU A 48 -5.92 5.96 0.42
C GLU A 48 -5.02 6.26 -0.79
N LEU A 49 -5.02 5.43 -1.83
CA LEU A 49 -4.24 5.68 -3.04
C LEU A 49 -4.83 6.82 -3.88
N ILE A 50 -6.16 6.91 -3.98
CA ILE A 50 -6.84 8.04 -4.64
C ILE A 50 -6.59 9.34 -3.89
N ASP A 51 -6.70 9.35 -2.56
CA ASP A 51 -6.41 10.55 -1.76
C ASP A 51 -4.96 11.02 -1.94
N ASN A 52 -3.99 10.09 -1.96
CA ASN A 52 -2.59 10.44 -2.22
C ASN A 52 -2.37 11.00 -3.64
N ALA A 53 -3.04 10.42 -4.65
CA ALA A 53 -2.98 10.92 -6.02
C ALA A 53 -3.57 12.33 -6.14
N LEU A 54 -4.71 12.58 -5.50
CA LEU A 54 -5.34 13.91 -5.43
C LEU A 54 -4.43 14.92 -4.73
N ASP A 55 -3.91 14.60 -3.55
CA ASP A 55 -2.99 15.46 -2.82
C ASP A 55 -1.75 15.81 -3.66
N ALA A 56 -1.17 14.82 -4.35
CA ALA A 56 0.04 15.00 -5.15
C ALA A 56 -0.19 15.92 -6.37
N ALA A 57 -1.36 15.83 -7.00
CA ALA A 57 -1.75 16.72 -8.08
C ALA A 57 -2.05 18.15 -7.55
N GLU A 58 -2.82 18.26 -6.47
CA GLU A 58 -3.19 19.53 -5.83
C GLU A 58 -1.97 20.31 -5.33
N GLU A 59 -0.99 19.66 -4.71
CA GLU A 59 0.27 20.26 -4.25
C GLU A 59 1.10 20.88 -5.39
N LYS A 60 0.86 20.45 -6.63
CA LYS A 60 1.54 20.95 -7.85
C LYS A 60 0.63 21.77 -8.74
N GLU A 61 -0.59 22.09 -8.29
CA GLU A 61 -1.59 22.81 -9.07
C GLU A 61 -1.89 22.12 -10.44
N ILE A 62 -1.78 20.80 -10.49
CA ILE A 62 -2.12 19.96 -11.64
C ILE A 62 -3.60 19.56 -11.53
N ALA A 63 -4.34 19.63 -12.64
CA ALA A 63 -5.69 19.07 -12.67
C ALA A 63 -5.60 17.53 -12.57
N PRO A 64 -6.16 16.91 -11.51
CA PRO A 64 -5.97 15.49 -11.26
C PRO A 64 -6.67 14.64 -12.32
N GLU A 65 -5.91 13.75 -12.94
CA GLU A 65 -6.40 12.64 -13.75
C GLU A 65 -5.99 11.35 -13.03
N ILE A 66 -6.99 10.53 -12.66
CA ILE A 66 -6.77 9.30 -11.90
C ILE A 66 -7.45 8.15 -12.63
N GLU A 67 -6.66 7.15 -13.00
CA GLU A 67 -7.13 5.90 -13.57
C GLU A 67 -7.18 4.83 -12.48
N ILE A 68 -8.28 4.07 -12.43
CA ILE A 68 -8.50 3.01 -11.46
C ILE A 68 -8.88 1.74 -12.23
N MET A 69 -8.11 0.68 -12.03
CA MET A 69 -8.43 -0.65 -12.56
C MET A 69 -8.45 -1.66 -11.42
N VAL A 70 -9.54 -2.43 -11.34
CA VAL A 70 -9.69 -3.52 -10.37
C VAL A 70 -10.05 -4.77 -11.14
N SER A 71 -9.24 -5.82 -10.99
CA SER A 71 -9.41 -7.09 -11.67
C SER A 71 -9.48 -8.22 -10.66
N THR A 72 -10.62 -8.90 -10.60
CA THR A 72 -10.81 -10.12 -9.80
C THR A 72 -10.15 -11.33 -10.45
N ASP A 73 -9.97 -11.31 -11.76
CA ASP A 73 -9.40 -12.44 -12.51
C ASP A 73 -7.87 -12.49 -12.34
N THR A 74 -7.22 -11.32 -12.39
CA THR A 74 -5.77 -11.21 -12.16
C THR A 74 -5.41 -10.92 -10.71
N GLY A 75 -6.40 -10.58 -9.88
CA GLY A 75 -6.21 -10.21 -8.48
C GLY A 75 -5.38 -8.94 -8.33
N GLU A 76 -5.74 -7.87 -9.05
CA GLU A 76 -4.96 -6.64 -9.09
C GLU A 76 -5.84 -5.43 -8.78
N ILE A 77 -5.31 -4.53 -7.96
CA ILE A 77 -5.85 -3.19 -7.71
C ILE A 77 -4.78 -2.21 -8.21
N ILE A 78 -5.11 -1.43 -9.24
CA ILE A 78 -4.20 -0.52 -9.91
C ILE A 78 -4.78 0.90 -9.82
N ILE A 79 -3.98 1.83 -9.32
CA ILE A 79 -4.28 3.26 -9.32
C ILE A 79 -3.13 3.95 -10.06
N ALA A 80 -3.45 4.76 -11.07
CA ALA A 80 -2.49 5.61 -11.76
C ALA A 80 -2.93 7.08 -11.71
N ASP A 81 -1.98 8.00 -11.57
CA ASP A 81 -2.22 9.44 -11.54
C ASP A 81 -1.33 10.19 -12.53
N ASN A 82 -1.68 11.44 -12.84
CA ASN A 82 -0.87 12.36 -13.66
C ASN A 82 -0.06 13.38 -12.82
N GLY A 83 0.18 13.08 -11.55
CA GLY A 83 0.91 13.95 -10.63
C GLY A 83 2.42 14.02 -10.89
N PRO A 84 3.21 14.56 -9.95
CA PRO A 84 4.66 14.69 -10.10
C PRO A 84 5.43 13.37 -10.03
N GLY A 85 4.76 12.25 -9.73
CA GLY A 85 5.40 10.96 -9.47
C GLY A 85 5.91 10.82 -8.04
N LEU A 86 6.30 9.60 -7.66
CA LEU A 86 6.83 9.27 -6.34
C LEU A 86 8.37 9.17 -6.39
N PRO A 87 9.13 10.04 -5.70
CA PRO A 87 10.58 9.95 -5.69
C PRO A 87 11.08 8.62 -5.13
N PHE A 88 12.15 8.06 -5.71
CA PHE A 88 12.71 6.78 -5.28
C PHE A 88 13.13 6.75 -3.80
N GLU A 89 13.65 7.86 -3.28
CA GLU A 89 13.99 7.97 -1.86
C GLU A 89 12.75 7.96 -0.95
N THR A 90 11.61 8.47 -1.43
CA THR A 90 10.33 8.33 -0.74
C THR A 90 9.87 6.87 -0.72
N ILE A 91 10.00 6.15 -1.85
CA ILE A 91 9.71 4.71 -1.92
C ILE A 91 10.53 3.95 -0.89
N LYS A 92 11.86 4.18 -0.84
CA LYS A 92 12.73 3.57 0.18
C LYS A 92 12.32 3.93 1.61
N GLY A 93 12.01 5.21 1.86
CA GLY A 93 11.63 5.69 3.19
C GLY A 93 10.35 5.06 3.73
N VAL A 94 9.39 4.73 2.84
CA VAL A 94 8.18 4.00 3.20
C VAL A 94 8.50 2.57 3.68
N LEU A 95 9.56 1.94 3.15
CA LEU A 95 9.98 0.60 3.56
C LEU A 95 10.79 0.58 4.87
N ASP A 96 11.16 1.74 5.43
CA ASP A 96 11.76 1.78 6.76
C ASP A 96 10.66 1.68 7.83
N TYR A 97 10.38 0.45 8.25
CA TYR A 97 9.43 0.16 9.33
C TYR A 97 9.99 0.50 10.73
N THR A 98 11.26 0.87 10.86
CA THR A 98 11.86 1.22 12.16
C THR A 98 11.60 2.67 12.57
N VAL A 99 11.29 3.52 11.59
CA VAL A 99 11.02 4.95 11.77
C VAL A 99 9.55 5.25 11.47
N ARG A 100 8.90 6.02 12.35
CA ARG A 100 7.67 6.72 11.96
C ARG A 100 8.10 7.85 11.03
N VAL A 101 8.12 7.58 9.73
CA VAL A 101 8.32 8.63 8.72
C VAL A 101 6.96 9.27 8.50
N SER A 102 6.70 10.37 9.21
CA SER A 102 5.63 11.29 8.83
C SER A 102 6.29 12.50 8.19
N SER A 103 6.25 12.61 6.86
CA SER A 103 6.64 13.84 6.15
C SER A 103 5.67 15.00 6.40
N ARG A 104 4.53 14.74 7.05
CA ARG A 104 3.43 15.69 7.30
C ARG A 104 3.32 16.15 8.76
N GLU A 105 4.22 15.71 9.66
CA GLU A 105 4.22 16.14 11.07
C GLU A 105 4.58 17.63 11.26
N ALA A 106 5.18 18.28 10.26
CA ALA A 106 5.58 19.69 10.32
C ALA A 106 4.64 20.67 9.59
N TYR A 107 3.59 20.20 8.93
CA TYR A 107 2.70 21.07 8.14
C TYR A 107 1.23 20.69 8.39
N VAL A 108 0.58 21.43 9.29
CA VAL A 108 -0.85 21.33 9.56
C VAL A 108 -1.60 22.07 8.44
N SER A 109 -1.70 21.44 7.27
CA SER A 109 -2.76 21.74 6.31
C SER A 109 -3.80 20.62 6.39
N PRO A 110 -5.11 20.91 6.25
CA PRO A 110 -6.13 19.89 6.09
C PRO A 110 -6.02 19.25 4.69
N SER A 111 -4.89 18.60 4.40
CA SER A 111 -4.77 17.66 3.29
C SER A 111 -5.44 16.34 3.67
N ARG A 112 -5.83 15.56 2.68
CA ARG A 112 -6.32 14.20 2.93
C ARG A 112 -5.12 13.37 3.42
N GLY A 113 -5.34 12.32 4.22
CA GLY A 113 -4.22 11.52 4.77
C GLY A 113 -3.38 12.21 5.87
N GLN A 114 -3.89 12.25 7.10
CA GLN A 114 -3.18 12.76 8.29
C GLN A 114 -2.07 11.83 8.81
N GLN A 115 -2.06 10.56 8.41
CA GLN A 115 -1.11 9.57 8.91
C GLN A 115 -0.19 9.16 7.76
N GLY A 116 1.10 9.51 7.82
CA GLY A 116 2.14 9.07 6.88
C GLY A 116 2.43 7.55 6.88
N ASN A 117 1.45 6.73 7.26
CA ASN A 117 1.52 5.28 7.41
C ASN A 117 0.68 4.53 6.35
N ALA A 118 -0.15 5.22 5.56
CA ALA A 118 -1.08 4.59 4.64
C ALA A 118 -0.39 3.66 3.63
N LEU A 119 0.67 4.12 2.96
CA LEU A 119 1.38 3.25 2.02
C LEU A 119 2.08 2.08 2.73
N LYS A 120 2.57 2.27 3.98
CA LYS A 120 3.21 1.18 4.76
C LYS A 120 2.23 0.05 5.10
N THR A 121 0.98 0.40 5.45
CA THR A 121 -0.06 -0.58 5.75
C THR A 121 -0.51 -1.28 4.47
N ILE A 122 -0.72 -0.53 3.36
CA ILE A 122 -1.09 -1.09 2.05
C ILE A 122 -0.09 -2.15 1.58
N LEU A 123 1.22 -1.86 1.66
CA LEU A 123 2.28 -2.81 1.27
C LEU A 123 2.25 -4.12 2.09
N ALA A 124 1.72 -4.07 3.31
CA ALA A 124 1.63 -5.22 4.20
C ALA A 124 0.31 -5.99 4.10
N MET A 125 -0.77 -5.37 3.61
CA MET A 125 -2.12 -5.97 3.55
C MET A 125 -2.12 -7.29 2.76
N ALA A 126 -1.55 -7.30 1.56
CA ALA A 126 -1.50 -8.51 0.72
C ALA A 126 -0.75 -9.66 1.41
N TYR A 127 0.37 -9.35 2.06
CA TYR A 127 1.14 -10.32 2.84
C TYR A 127 0.36 -10.83 4.05
N ALA A 128 -0.30 -9.95 4.81
CA ALA A 128 -1.07 -10.34 5.98
C ALA A 128 -2.30 -11.20 5.65
N LEU A 129 -2.84 -11.04 4.45
CA LEU A 129 -3.94 -11.86 3.94
C LEU A 129 -3.48 -13.21 3.40
N ASP A 130 -2.36 -13.25 2.68
CA ASP A 130 -1.83 -14.49 2.13
C ASP A 130 -1.14 -15.36 3.21
N GLY A 131 -0.44 -14.71 4.13
CA GLY A 131 0.34 -15.33 5.21
C GLY A 131 1.77 -15.69 4.82
N GLU A 132 2.12 -15.72 3.53
CA GLU A 132 3.47 -16.03 3.08
C GLU A 132 4.10 -14.91 2.26
N ARG A 133 3.33 -14.28 1.36
CA ARG A 133 3.84 -13.31 0.40
C ARG A 133 2.81 -12.25 -0.01
N GLY A 134 3.25 -11.00 -0.05
CA GLY A 134 2.54 -9.87 -0.65
C GLY A 134 3.43 -9.15 -1.66
N GLU A 135 2.82 -8.58 -2.70
CA GLU A 135 3.55 -7.90 -3.76
C GLU A 135 2.84 -6.60 -4.17
N THR A 136 3.64 -5.56 -4.30
CA THR A 136 3.22 -4.27 -4.84
C THR A 136 4.26 -3.79 -5.83
N GLN A 137 3.80 -3.27 -6.96
CA GLN A 137 4.63 -2.61 -7.96
C GLN A 137 4.32 -1.13 -7.96
N ILE A 138 5.35 -0.29 -8.00
CA ILE A 138 5.26 1.15 -8.09
C ILE A 138 6.03 1.59 -9.32
N GLU A 139 5.37 2.29 -10.23
CA GLU A 139 5.96 2.79 -11.47
C GLU A 139 5.89 4.31 -11.48
N THR A 140 7.01 4.97 -11.78
CA THR A 140 7.14 6.43 -11.70
C THR A 140 8.44 6.87 -12.36
N GLY A 141 8.42 8.01 -13.06
CA GLY A 141 9.61 8.59 -13.68
C GLY A 141 10.33 7.66 -14.68
N GLY A 142 9.57 6.81 -15.38
CA GLY A 142 10.08 5.87 -16.38
C GLY A 142 10.69 4.59 -15.80
N HIS A 143 10.57 4.35 -14.49
CA HIS A 143 11.08 3.14 -13.83
C HIS A 143 9.99 2.38 -13.09
N ALA A 144 10.10 1.06 -13.07
CA ALA A 144 9.26 0.16 -12.29
C ALA A 144 10.04 -0.36 -11.09
N TYR A 145 9.44 -0.29 -9.91
CA TYR A 145 9.98 -0.79 -8.66
C TYR A 145 9.06 -1.87 -8.09
N ARG A 146 9.62 -3.03 -7.81
CA ARG A 146 8.89 -4.16 -7.25
C ARG A 146 9.20 -4.29 -5.77
N ILE A 147 8.16 -4.29 -4.96
CA ILE A 147 8.20 -4.47 -3.50
C ILE A 147 7.60 -5.83 -3.18
N VAL A 148 8.38 -6.69 -2.54
CA VAL A 148 7.95 -8.03 -2.12
C VAL A 148 8.07 -8.14 -0.61
N PHE A 149 6.93 -8.27 0.05
CA PHE A 149 6.83 -8.57 1.47
C PHE A 149 6.69 -10.08 1.63
N GLN A 150 7.60 -10.74 2.33
CA GLN A 150 7.59 -12.20 2.49
C GLN A 150 8.21 -12.67 3.79
N THR A 151 7.85 -13.87 4.22
CA THR A 151 8.49 -14.53 5.38
C THR A 151 9.82 -15.17 4.99
N ASP A 152 10.91 -14.78 5.65
CA ASP A 152 12.16 -15.54 5.63
C ASP A 152 11.93 -16.88 6.33
N ARG A 153 11.86 -17.97 5.57
CA ARG A 153 11.54 -19.31 6.12
C ARG A 153 12.63 -19.86 7.04
N VAL A 154 13.88 -19.39 6.91
CA VAL A 154 14.99 -19.84 7.75
C VAL A 154 14.96 -19.13 9.09
N ARG A 155 14.78 -17.80 9.08
CA ARG A 155 14.75 -16.98 10.30
C ARG A 155 13.36 -16.89 10.93
N ARG A 156 12.31 -17.30 10.21
CA ARG A 156 10.89 -17.09 10.55
C ARG A 156 10.56 -15.62 10.83
N GLU A 157 11.25 -14.74 10.12
CA GLU A 157 11.13 -13.30 10.27
C GLU A 157 10.58 -12.70 8.98
N PRO A 158 9.67 -11.73 9.08
CA PRO A 158 9.19 -11.03 7.92
C PRO A 158 10.29 -10.14 7.32
N ARG A 159 10.35 -10.07 5.99
CA ARG A 159 11.30 -9.25 5.23
C ARG A 159 10.58 -8.56 4.07
N VAL A 160 10.99 -7.33 3.82
CA VAL A 160 10.55 -6.56 2.66
C VAL A 160 11.74 -6.31 1.76
N ASN A 161 11.61 -6.66 0.49
CA ASN A 161 12.64 -6.47 -0.52
C ASN A 161 12.14 -5.48 -1.58
N LEU A 162 12.97 -4.50 -1.88
CA LEU A 162 12.80 -3.57 -3.00
C LEU A 162 13.76 -3.98 -4.10
N SER A 163 13.26 -4.21 -5.29
CA SER A 163 14.05 -4.48 -6.49
C SER A 163 13.64 -3.55 -7.62
N ASP A 164 14.62 -3.08 -8.38
CA ASP A 164 14.38 -2.42 -9.67
C ASP A 164 13.84 -3.47 -10.65
N ALA A 165 12.67 -3.21 -11.21
CA ALA A 165 11.98 -4.05 -12.17
C ALA A 165 12.22 -3.60 -13.63
N GLY A 166 13.04 -2.56 -13.84
CA GLY A 166 13.44 -2.04 -15.14
C GLY A 166 12.65 -0.80 -15.56
N LEU A 167 12.59 -0.59 -16.88
CA LEU A 167 11.90 0.56 -17.47
C LEU A 167 10.39 0.39 -17.42
N SER A 168 9.69 1.50 -17.22
CA SER A 168 8.23 1.61 -17.28
C SER A 168 7.81 2.62 -18.34
N ASP A 169 6.64 2.42 -18.93
CA ASP A 169 5.93 3.37 -19.78
C ASP A 169 5.40 4.59 -19.01
N VAL A 170 5.31 4.51 -17.68
CA VAL A 170 4.87 5.61 -16.80
C VAL A 170 5.97 6.65 -16.68
N GLN A 171 5.98 7.62 -17.59
CA GLN A 171 6.93 8.73 -17.60
C GLN A 171 6.51 9.88 -16.67
N ILE A 172 5.21 10.12 -16.55
CA ILE A 172 4.61 11.19 -15.74
C ILE A 172 3.65 10.52 -14.74
N GLY A 173 3.64 11.02 -13.50
CA GLY A 173 2.78 10.49 -12.45
C GLY A 173 3.28 9.19 -11.82
N THR A 174 2.39 8.55 -11.07
CA THR A 174 2.65 7.29 -10.38
C THR A 174 1.61 6.25 -10.77
N ARG A 175 2.02 5.00 -10.98
CA ARG A 175 1.13 3.84 -11.05
C ARG A 175 1.47 2.85 -9.96
N ILE A 176 0.52 2.56 -9.08
CA ILE A 176 0.66 1.60 -7.98
C ILE A 176 -0.24 0.40 -8.26
N THR A 177 0.37 -0.77 -8.39
CA THR A 177 -0.32 -2.06 -8.58
C THR A 177 -0.16 -2.90 -7.32
N VAL A 178 -1.24 -3.14 -6.61
CA VAL A 178 -1.28 -4.07 -5.46
C VAL A 178 -1.81 -5.42 -5.93
N ARG A 179 -1.00 -6.48 -5.78
CA ARG A 179 -1.43 -7.85 -6.08
C ARG A 179 -2.19 -8.42 -4.88
N TRP A 180 -3.46 -8.68 -5.08
CA TRP A 180 -4.38 -9.23 -4.09
C TRP A 180 -4.38 -10.77 -4.12
N PRO A 181 -4.20 -11.44 -2.98
CA PRO A 181 -4.06 -12.90 -2.97
C PRO A 181 -5.40 -13.62 -3.21
N GLU A 182 -5.37 -14.74 -3.94
CA GLU A 182 -6.56 -15.57 -4.22
C GLU A 182 -7.34 -15.96 -2.96
N LYS A 183 -6.65 -16.25 -1.85
CA LYS A 183 -7.27 -16.57 -0.57
C LYS A 183 -8.21 -15.46 -0.08
N ALA A 184 -7.88 -14.19 -0.36
CA ALA A 184 -8.70 -13.05 -0.02
C ALA A 184 -9.81 -12.79 -1.06
N MET A 185 -9.60 -13.17 -2.32
CA MET A 185 -10.62 -13.08 -3.36
C MET A 185 -11.82 -14.02 -3.09
N ARG A 186 -11.58 -15.22 -2.56
CA ARG A 186 -12.67 -16.14 -2.17
C ARG A 186 -13.51 -15.64 -0.99
N CYS A 187 -12.94 -14.80 -0.12
CA CYS A 187 -13.69 -14.20 0.98
C CYS A 187 -14.69 -13.14 0.49
N ALA A 188 -14.46 -12.52 -0.67
CA ALA A 188 -15.37 -11.56 -1.29
C ALA A 188 -16.71 -12.19 -1.71
N GLU A 189 -16.74 -13.48 -2.04
CA GLU A 189 -17.95 -14.20 -2.43
C GLU A 189 -18.94 -14.41 -1.26
N CYS A 190 -18.46 -14.31 -0.01
CA CYS A 190 -19.31 -14.35 1.18
C CYS A 190 -20.07 -13.04 1.43
N CYS A 191 -19.68 -11.95 0.76
CA CYS A 191 -20.48 -10.73 0.70
C CYS A 191 -21.62 -10.98 -0.29
N LYS A 192 -22.88 -10.99 0.18
CA LYS A 192 -24.08 -11.23 -0.65
C LYS A 192 -24.40 -10.05 -1.60
N GLY A 193 -23.46 -9.66 -2.44
CA GLY A 193 -23.56 -8.65 -3.46
C GLY A 193 -22.19 -8.39 -4.08
N PRO A 194 -22.09 -7.92 -5.34
CA PRO A 194 -20.82 -7.41 -5.84
C PRO A 194 -20.31 -6.35 -4.85
N ILE A 195 -19.02 -6.45 -4.47
CA ILE A 195 -18.30 -5.46 -3.64
C ILE A 195 -18.52 -4.04 -4.19
N PHE A 196 -18.89 -3.92 -5.46
CA PHE A 196 -19.22 -2.70 -6.16
C PHE A 196 -20.70 -2.69 -6.57
N THR A 197 -21.58 -2.14 -5.73
CA THR A 197 -22.76 -1.44 -6.25
C THR A 197 -22.86 -0.08 -5.61
N ASN A 198 -22.62 0.95 -6.43
CA ASN A 198 -23.16 2.28 -6.18
C ASN A 198 -24.69 2.15 -6.17
N CYS A 199 -25.30 2.25 -4.99
CA CYS A 199 -26.74 2.24 -4.89
C CYS A 199 -27.28 3.57 -5.47
N ARG A 200 -27.73 3.49 -6.73
CA ARG A 200 -28.47 4.47 -7.56
C ARG A 200 -27.64 5.52 -8.33
N ARG A 201 -27.62 5.31 -9.65
CA ARG A 201 -27.52 6.29 -10.75
C ARG A 201 -26.21 7.06 -10.86
N LEU A 202 -25.22 6.43 -11.50
CA LEU A 202 -24.38 7.12 -12.48
C LEU A 202 -24.41 6.28 -13.76
N HIS A 203 -24.72 6.93 -14.88
CA HIS A 203 -24.81 6.30 -16.18
C HIS A 203 -23.42 5.82 -16.60
N ASP A 204 -23.36 4.58 -17.12
CA ASP A 204 -22.22 4.11 -17.90
C ASP A 204 -21.89 5.15 -18.98
N VAL A 205 -20.65 5.66 -18.97
CA VAL A 205 -20.08 6.30 -20.15
C VAL A 205 -19.76 5.16 -21.12
N GLN A 206 -20.76 4.79 -21.92
CA GLN A 206 -20.50 3.99 -23.12
C GLN A 206 -19.64 4.85 -24.04
N SER A 207 -18.47 4.33 -24.37
CA SER A 207 -17.64 4.78 -25.48
C SER A 207 -18.52 4.93 -26.73
N ALA A 208 -18.51 6.13 -27.32
CA ALA A 208 -19.19 6.39 -28.58
C ALA A 208 -18.61 5.48 -29.67
N PRO A 209 -19.44 4.74 -30.43
CA PRO A 209 -18.94 4.03 -31.60
C PRO A 209 -18.59 5.02 -32.72
N ASP A 210 -17.47 4.76 -33.39
CA ASP A 210 -16.98 5.46 -34.57
C ASP A 210 -18.09 5.63 -35.62
N ALA A 211 -18.45 6.88 -35.90
CA ALA A 211 -19.31 7.21 -37.02
C ALA A 211 -18.46 7.27 -38.30
N ALA A 212 -18.18 6.10 -38.88
CA ALA A 212 -17.80 5.98 -40.27
C ALA A 212 -18.77 5.03 -40.99
N MET A 213 -19.30 5.54 -42.11
CA MET A 213 -19.89 4.81 -43.24
C MET A 213 -21.39 4.45 -43.19
N LEU A 214 -22.17 5.16 -44.03
CA LEU A 214 -23.21 4.70 -44.99
C LEU A 214 -23.74 5.97 -45.69
N LEU A 215 -23.25 6.35 -46.87
CA LEU A 215 -23.83 6.03 -48.19
C LEU A 215 -25.36 6.15 -48.22
N GLU A 216 -25.86 7.32 -48.62
CA GLU A 216 -26.76 7.53 -49.78
C GLU A 216 -26.48 8.90 -50.40
#